data_AF-A0A3D5HA30-F1
#
_entry.id   AF-A0A3D5HA30-F1
#
_cell.length_a   1.000
_cell.length_b   1.000
_cell.length_c   1.000
_cell.angle_alpha   90.00
_cell.angle_beta   90.00
_cell.angle_gamma   90.00
#
_symmetry.space_group_name_H-M   'P 1'
#
loop_
_entity.id
_entity.type
_entity.pdbx_description
1 polymer ?
#
loop_
_entity_poly.entity_id
_entity_poly.type
_entity_poly.pdbx_seq_one_letter_code
_entity_poly.pdbx_strand_id
1 'polypeptide(L)'
;MPFLADIQKTVFYLPCTALTLFVSNGHLSFYWLELMIILHYMLAGVTMFCLARSFELRRTPALFAGAVYMLSGFMITHAIHQYIVSLVAWYPLILLLFRKALAGGWNWVFVAGLVLGHSTLAGFPQLSLYLYFFLFVYFVFELLTTYKGRELVARPAMIATAKAATIVMLSVAIAMIQLLPTVEFADLTFRAQITYQKATEGQFSWQ
;
A
#
# COMPACT_ATOMS: atom_id res chain seq x y z
N MET A 1 1.00 23.77 11.05
CA MET A 1 0.77 23.02 9.80
C MET A 1 -0.68 22.56 9.76
N PRO A 2 -1.41 22.71 8.64
CA PRO A 2 -2.76 22.17 8.49
C PRO A 2 -2.73 20.64 8.71
N PHE A 3 -3.29 20.19 9.83
CA PHE A 3 -3.17 18.81 10.30
C PHE A 3 -3.73 17.78 9.31
N LEU A 4 -4.84 18.11 8.65
CA LEU A 4 -5.52 17.22 7.71
C LEU A 4 -4.76 17.06 6.38
N ALA A 5 -4.01 18.09 5.97
CA ALA A 5 -3.26 18.07 4.72
C ALA A 5 -1.92 17.32 4.82
N ASP A 6 -1.46 17.05 6.04
CA ASP A 6 -0.26 16.25 6.27
C ASP A 6 -0.58 14.75 6.09
N ILE A 7 -0.11 14.20 4.96
CA ILE A 7 -0.35 12.81 4.56
C ILE A 7 0.12 11.79 5.62
N GLN A 8 1.13 12.13 6.42
CA GLN A 8 1.66 11.23 7.46
C GLN A 8 0.79 11.18 8.71
N LYS A 9 -0.26 12.03 8.81
CA LYS A 9 -1.22 11.99 9.92
C LYS A 9 -2.25 10.87 9.79
N THR A 10 -2.38 10.26 8.61
CA THR A 10 -3.20 9.05 8.39
C THR A 10 -4.66 9.19 8.84
N VAL A 11 -5.21 10.41 8.80
CA VAL A 11 -6.55 10.71 9.37
C VAL A 11 -7.66 9.88 8.73
N PHE A 12 -7.57 9.65 7.42
CA PHE A 12 -8.52 8.86 6.65
C PHE A 12 -8.19 7.36 6.61
N TYR A 13 -7.11 6.94 7.27
CA TYR A 13 -6.77 5.53 7.39
C TYR A 13 -7.62 4.90 8.50
N LEU A 14 -8.63 4.11 8.11
CA LEU A 14 -9.62 3.51 9.02
C LEU A 14 -9.05 2.94 10.33
N PRO A 15 -7.96 2.15 10.38
CA PRO A 15 -7.39 1.72 11.67
C PRO A 15 -6.98 2.87 12.58
N CYS A 16 -6.38 3.94 12.04
CA CYS A 16 -6.05 5.13 12.80
C CYS A 16 -7.29 5.94 13.18
N THR A 17 -8.28 6.07 12.28
CA THR A 17 -9.56 6.72 12.60
C THR A 17 -10.29 5.96 13.72
N ALA A 18 -10.25 4.62 13.72
CA ALA A 18 -10.88 3.79 14.74
C ALA A 18 -10.26 3.98 16.13
N LEU A 19 -8.96 4.32 16.21
CA LEU A 19 -8.31 4.64 17.48
C LEU A 19 -8.95 5.84 18.18
N THR A 20 -9.60 6.75 17.45
CA THR A 20 -10.29 7.91 18.03
C THR A 20 -11.43 7.51 18.97
N LEU A 21 -12.03 6.33 18.78
CA LEU A 21 -13.08 5.78 19.64
C LEU A 21 -12.56 5.38 21.04
N PHE A 22 -11.25 5.24 21.19
CA PHE A 22 -10.59 4.83 22.43
C PHE A 22 -9.86 5.99 23.13
N VAL A 23 -10.05 7.22 22.65
CA VAL A 23 -9.52 8.43 23.30
C VAL A 23 -10.33 8.71 24.56
N SER A 24 -9.64 8.86 25.70
CA SER A 24 -10.23 9.19 26.99
C SER A 24 -9.48 10.38 27.60
N ASN A 25 -10.23 11.35 28.14
CA ASN A 25 -9.67 12.59 28.70
C ASN A 25 -8.70 13.33 27.75
N GLY A 26 -8.95 13.27 26.44
CA GLY A 26 -8.11 13.93 25.43
C GLY A 26 -6.81 13.19 25.06
N HIS A 27 -6.57 11.99 25.61
CA HIS A 27 -5.38 11.20 25.33
C HIS A 27 -5.74 9.80 24.84
N LEU A 28 -4.92 9.26 23.92
CA LEU A 28 -4.99 7.85 23.51
C LEU A 28 -3.98 7.05 24.33
N SER A 29 -4.43 5.96 24.95
CA SER A 29 -3.53 5.02 25.63
C SER A 29 -2.61 4.32 24.61
N PHE A 30 -1.32 4.21 24.94
CA PHE A 30 -0.33 3.50 24.12
C PHE A 30 -0.74 2.06 23.81
N TYR A 31 -1.47 1.41 24.72
CA TYR A 31 -1.97 0.06 24.55
C TYR A 31 -2.74 -0.14 23.23
N TRP A 32 -3.64 0.79 22.87
CA TRP A 32 -4.44 0.66 21.66
C TRP A 32 -3.62 0.83 20.39
N LEU A 33 -2.60 1.70 20.44
CA LEU A 33 -1.66 1.88 19.35
C LEU A 33 -0.79 0.62 19.16
N GLU A 34 -0.25 0.07 20.24
CA GLU A 34 0.53 -1.18 20.21
C GLU A 34 -0.30 -2.34 19.66
N LEU A 35 -1.55 -2.46 20.14
CA LEU A 35 -2.49 -3.47 19.64
C LEU A 35 -2.73 -3.30 18.14
N MET A 36 -2.93 -2.07 17.67
CA MET A 36 -3.08 -1.80 16.23
C MET A 36 -1.85 -2.28 15.46
N ILE A 37 -0.64 -1.99 15.93
CA ILE A 37 0.61 -2.44 15.27
C ILE A 37 0.69 -3.96 15.26
N ILE A 38 0.44 -4.64 16.38
CA ILE A 38 0.44 -6.11 16.48
C ILE A 38 -0.57 -6.72 15.49
N LEU A 39 -1.77 -6.15 15.38
CA LEU A 39 -2.79 -6.61 14.43
C LEU A 39 -2.33 -6.46 12.98
N HIS A 40 -1.54 -5.43 12.63
CA HIS A 40 -0.95 -5.31 11.29
C HIS A 40 0.11 -6.38 11.01
N TYR A 41 0.91 -6.75 12.01
CA TYR A 41 1.83 -7.90 11.88
C TYR A 41 1.06 -9.20 11.64
N MET A 42 -0.02 -9.44 12.39
CA MET A 42 -0.87 -10.61 12.18
C MET A 42 -1.53 -10.59 10.80
N LEU A 43 -2.05 -9.45 10.37
CA LEU A 43 -2.61 -9.25 9.03
C LEU A 43 -1.58 -9.59 7.95
N ALA A 44 -0.35 -9.06 8.07
CA ALA A 44 0.76 -9.32 7.16
C ALA A 44 1.04 -10.83 7.04
N GLY A 45 1.15 -11.53 8.17
CA GLY A 45 1.44 -12.97 8.20
C GLY A 45 0.31 -13.83 7.65
N VAL A 46 -0.93 -13.58 8.06
CA VAL A 46 -2.11 -14.34 7.61
C VAL A 46 -2.35 -14.15 6.12
N THR A 47 -2.24 -12.91 5.63
CA THR A 47 -2.48 -12.61 4.22
C THR A 47 -1.35 -13.14 3.34
N MET A 48 -0.10 -13.13 3.83
CA MET A 48 1.01 -13.78 3.15
C MET A 48 0.86 -15.31 3.11
N PHE A 49 0.39 -15.94 4.18
CA PHE A 49 0.02 -17.35 4.16
C PHE A 49 -1.03 -17.63 3.07
N CYS A 50 -2.10 -16.84 3.00
CA CYS A 50 -3.15 -16.98 2.00
C CYS A 50 -2.62 -16.76 0.57
N LEU A 51 -1.73 -15.78 0.39
CA LEU A 51 -1.05 -15.52 -0.88
C LEU A 51 -0.18 -16.72 -1.28
N ALA A 52 0.64 -17.25 -0.38
CA ALA A 52 1.46 -18.44 -0.64
C ALA A 52 0.59 -19.65 -1.03
N ARG A 53 -0.54 -19.86 -0.34
CA ARG A 53 -1.52 -20.91 -0.70
C ARG A 53 -2.13 -20.72 -2.09
N SER A 54 -2.28 -19.48 -2.55
CA SER A 54 -2.74 -19.18 -3.91
C SER A 54 -1.69 -19.43 -5.00
N PHE A 55 -0.44 -19.73 -4.62
CA PHE A 55 0.60 -20.27 -5.50
C PHE A 55 0.77 -21.79 -5.33
N GLU A 56 -0.25 -22.46 -4.78
CA GLU A 56 -0.30 -23.92 -4.62
C GLU A 56 0.74 -24.51 -3.63
N LEU A 57 1.50 -23.68 -2.89
CA LEU A 57 2.41 -24.13 -1.84
C LEU A 57 1.68 -24.92 -0.76
N ARG A 58 2.24 -26.03 -0.30
CA ARG A 58 1.70 -26.84 0.82
C ARG A 58 1.57 -26.00 2.10
N ARG A 59 0.76 -26.46 3.07
CA ARG A 59 0.46 -25.70 4.31
C ARG A 59 1.72 -25.28 5.08
N THR A 60 2.67 -26.20 5.28
CA THR A 60 3.89 -25.93 6.04
C THR A 60 4.77 -24.81 5.43
N PRO A 61 5.16 -24.87 4.13
CA PRO A 61 5.92 -23.76 3.54
C PRO A 61 5.11 -22.46 3.45
N ALA A 62 3.78 -22.52 3.30
CA ALA A 62 2.95 -21.32 3.34
C ALA A 62 2.94 -20.68 4.74
N LEU A 63 2.89 -21.49 5.82
CA LEU A 63 3.01 -21.00 7.20
C LEU A 63 4.37 -20.35 7.43
N PHE A 64 5.43 -20.97 6.91
CA PHE A 64 6.77 -20.41 6.95
C PHE A 64 6.84 -19.06 6.22
N ALA A 65 6.27 -18.94 5.02
CA ALA A 65 6.21 -17.67 4.29
C ALA A 65 5.47 -16.57 5.07
N GLY A 66 4.36 -16.91 5.72
CA GLY A 66 3.63 -15.99 6.59
C GLY A 66 4.46 -15.51 7.78
N ALA A 67 5.12 -16.43 8.48
CA ALA A 67 5.99 -16.12 9.61
C ALA A 67 7.19 -15.27 9.20
N VAL A 68 7.87 -15.62 8.12
CA VAL A 68 9.03 -14.89 7.60
C VAL A 68 8.64 -13.48 7.16
N TYR A 69 7.48 -13.30 6.51
CA TYR A 69 7.07 -11.96 6.08
C TYR A 69 6.75 -11.05 7.27
N MET A 70 5.90 -11.51 8.20
CA MET A 70 5.51 -10.69 9.35
C MET A 70 6.69 -10.40 10.29
N LEU A 71 7.65 -11.32 10.43
CA LEU A 71 8.85 -11.15 11.27
C LEU A 71 10.10 -10.81 10.44
N SER A 72 9.94 -10.29 9.23
CA SER A 72 11.08 -9.93 8.38
C SER A 72 11.87 -8.76 9.00
N GLY A 73 13.16 -8.68 8.67
CA GLY A 73 14.01 -7.56 9.13
C GLY A 73 13.44 -6.19 8.73
N PHE A 74 12.78 -6.09 7.57
CA PHE A 74 12.10 -4.86 7.14
C PHE A 74 10.97 -4.48 8.11
N MET A 75 10.08 -5.43 8.45
CA MET A 75 8.97 -5.16 9.38
C MET A 75 9.52 -4.76 10.75
N ILE A 76 10.45 -5.55 11.31
CA ILE A 76 11.02 -5.33 12.64
C ILE A 76 11.73 -3.98 12.74
N THR A 77 12.59 -3.63 11.79
CA THR A 77 13.32 -2.34 11.81
C THR A 77 12.40 -1.13 11.69
N HIS A 78 11.24 -1.29 11.06
CA HIS A 78 10.25 -0.24 10.94
C HIS A 78 9.11 -0.33 11.96
N ALA A 79 9.23 -1.16 13.01
CA ALA A 79 8.23 -1.24 14.08
C ALA A 79 7.95 0.12 14.74
N ILE A 80 8.96 1.00 14.81
CA ILE A 80 8.82 2.38 15.32
C ILE A 80 8.14 3.34 14.31
N HIS A 81 8.04 2.95 13.04
CA HIS A 81 7.43 3.72 11.96
C HIS A 81 6.05 3.14 11.62
N GLN A 82 5.06 3.44 12.45
CA GLN A 82 3.70 2.90 12.37
C GLN A 82 3.11 2.92 10.94
N TYR A 83 3.22 4.03 10.22
CA TYR A 83 2.65 4.18 8.87
C TYR A 83 3.30 3.23 7.83
N ILE A 84 4.59 2.89 7.97
CA ILE A 84 5.28 1.93 7.09
C ILE A 84 4.73 0.53 7.33
N VAL A 85 4.65 0.12 8.60
CA VAL A 85 4.09 -1.19 8.97
C VAL A 85 2.64 -1.29 8.53
N SER A 86 1.84 -0.25 8.80
CA SER A 86 0.42 -0.22 8.44
C SER A 86 0.22 -0.41 6.95
N LEU A 87 1.03 0.22 6.11
CA LEU A 87 0.93 0.11 4.65
C LEU A 87 1.42 -1.25 4.13
N VAL A 88 2.61 -1.69 4.55
CA VAL A 88 3.25 -2.92 4.04
C VAL A 88 2.54 -4.20 4.51
N ALA A 89 1.80 -4.14 5.62
CA ALA A 89 0.96 -5.24 6.07
C ALA A 89 -0.14 -5.63 5.06
N TRP A 90 -0.61 -4.71 4.22
CA TRP A 90 -1.65 -4.98 3.21
C TRP A 90 -1.11 -5.61 1.93
N TYR A 91 0.20 -5.54 1.67
CA TYR A 91 0.78 -5.92 0.38
C TYR A 91 0.42 -7.36 -0.04
N PRO A 92 0.51 -8.37 0.84
CA PRO A 92 0.19 -9.73 0.43
C PRO A 92 -1.29 -9.89 0.09
N LEU A 93 -2.18 -9.23 0.85
CA LEU A 93 -3.61 -9.23 0.58
C LEU A 93 -3.94 -8.55 -0.75
N ILE A 94 -3.32 -7.41 -1.02
CA ILE A 94 -3.52 -6.66 -2.26
C ILE A 94 -3.09 -7.51 -3.45
N LEU A 95 -1.91 -8.13 -3.42
CA LEU A 95 -1.46 -9.01 -4.50
C LEU A 95 -2.41 -10.21 -4.66
N LEU A 96 -2.83 -10.84 -3.56
CA LEU A 96 -3.79 -11.95 -3.60
C LEU A 96 -5.12 -11.55 -4.28
N LEU A 97 -5.68 -10.40 -3.90
CA LEU A 97 -6.92 -9.88 -4.48
C LEU A 97 -6.74 -9.47 -5.95
N PHE A 98 -5.61 -8.87 -6.28
CA PHE A 98 -5.25 -8.50 -7.64
C PHE A 98 -5.21 -9.73 -8.56
N ARG A 99 -4.53 -10.80 -8.12
CA ARG A 99 -4.51 -12.10 -8.82
C ARG A 99 -5.92 -12.67 -9.04
N LYS A 100 -6.73 -12.69 -7.97
CA LYS A 100 -8.13 -13.12 -8.05
C LYS A 100 -8.97 -12.25 -8.99
N ALA A 101 -8.69 -10.96 -9.07
CA ALA A 101 -9.40 -10.05 -9.97
C ALA A 101 -9.07 -10.32 -11.44
N LEU A 102 -7.79 -10.52 -11.77
CA LEU A 102 -7.37 -10.85 -13.13
C LEU A 102 -8.03 -12.15 -13.62
N ALA A 103 -7.96 -13.22 -12.82
CA ALA A 103 -8.49 -14.53 -13.18
C ALA A 103 -10.02 -14.68 -12.97
N GLY A 104 -10.64 -13.88 -12.09
CA GLY A 104 -12.01 -14.06 -11.63
C GLY A 104 -13.00 -13.01 -12.16
N GLY A 105 -14.08 -12.79 -11.41
CA GLY A 105 -15.13 -11.80 -11.74
C GLY A 105 -14.81 -10.37 -11.26
N TRP A 106 -15.64 -9.42 -11.71
CA TRP A 106 -15.51 -7.98 -11.37
C TRP A 106 -15.65 -7.68 -9.87
N ASN A 107 -16.31 -8.54 -9.08
CA ASN A 107 -16.39 -8.36 -7.63
C ASN A 107 -15.01 -8.22 -6.98
N TRP A 108 -14.03 -9.00 -7.44
CA TRP A 108 -12.66 -8.93 -6.94
C TRP A 108 -11.92 -7.66 -7.37
N VAL A 109 -12.29 -7.07 -8.52
CA VAL A 109 -11.74 -5.78 -8.99
C VAL A 109 -12.10 -4.68 -8.01
N PHE A 110 -13.36 -4.60 -7.61
CA PHE A 110 -13.82 -3.61 -6.64
C PHE A 110 -13.17 -3.81 -5.27
N VAL A 111 -13.11 -5.06 -4.79
CA VAL A 111 -12.47 -5.36 -3.50
C VAL A 111 -10.97 -5.04 -3.53
N ALA A 112 -10.25 -5.39 -4.60
CA ALA A 112 -8.84 -5.06 -4.75
C ALA A 112 -8.60 -3.54 -4.80
N GLY A 113 -9.41 -2.80 -5.57
CA GLY A 113 -9.33 -1.34 -5.67
C GLY A 113 -9.59 -0.65 -4.34
N LEU A 114 -10.61 -1.11 -3.60
CA LEU A 114 -10.92 -0.61 -2.25
C LEU A 114 -9.77 -0.83 -1.27
N VAL A 115 -9.23 -2.06 -1.21
CA VAL A 115 -8.12 -2.39 -0.29
C VAL A 115 -6.84 -1.64 -0.67
N LEU A 116 -6.52 -1.52 -1.96
CA LEU A 116 -5.34 -0.77 -2.42
C LEU A 116 -5.49 0.74 -2.13
N GLY A 117 -6.66 1.33 -2.41
CA GLY A 117 -6.96 2.72 -2.07
C GLY A 117 -6.87 2.97 -0.57
N HIS A 118 -7.49 2.10 0.23
CA HIS A 118 -7.41 2.16 1.69
C HIS A 118 -5.97 2.07 2.21
N SER A 119 -5.15 1.16 1.68
CA SER A 119 -3.74 1.05 2.07
C SER A 119 -2.92 2.30 1.73
N THR A 120 -3.26 3.00 0.65
CA THR A 120 -2.58 4.24 0.23
C THR A 120 -2.85 5.39 1.21
N LEU A 121 -4.02 5.38 1.87
CA LEU A 121 -4.34 6.34 2.93
C LEU A 121 -3.50 6.16 4.20
N ALA A 122 -2.74 5.06 4.33
CA ALA A 122 -1.80 4.86 5.44
C ALA A 122 -0.59 5.83 5.41
N GLY A 123 -0.50 6.72 4.42
CA GLY A 123 0.27 7.96 4.56
C GLY A 123 1.75 7.90 4.16
N PHE A 124 2.15 6.88 3.38
CA PHE A 124 3.53 6.76 2.89
C PHE A 124 3.60 6.66 1.35
N PRO A 125 3.57 7.81 0.64
CA PRO A 125 3.45 7.86 -0.82
C PRO A 125 4.51 7.05 -1.56
N GLN A 126 5.75 7.05 -1.07
CA GLN A 126 6.86 6.35 -1.73
C GLN A 126 6.64 4.83 -1.78
N LEU A 127 6.20 4.22 -0.67
CA LEU A 127 5.92 2.78 -0.67
C LEU A 127 4.65 2.47 -1.46
N SER A 128 3.62 3.32 -1.40
CA SER A 128 2.45 3.19 -2.30
C SER A 128 2.88 3.12 -3.77
N LEU A 129 3.74 4.04 -4.21
CA LEU A 129 4.29 4.03 -5.58
C LEU A 129 5.05 2.75 -5.90
N TYR A 130 5.86 2.24 -4.97
CA TYR A 130 6.55 0.96 -5.15
C TYR A 130 5.58 -0.21 -5.28
N LEU A 131 4.46 -0.21 -4.54
CA LEU A 131 3.43 -1.22 -4.70
C LEU A 131 2.72 -1.12 -6.06
N TYR A 132 2.34 0.09 -6.50
CA TYR A 132 1.75 0.27 -7.84
C TYR A 132 2.70 -0.19 -8.94
N PHE A 133 3.99 0.15 -8.83
CA PHE A 133 5.01 -0.29 -9.77
C PHE A 133 5.17 -1.82 -9.75
N PHE A 134 5.22 -2.43 -8.57
CA PHE A 134 5.25 -3.89 -8.43
C PHE A 134 4.02 -4.56 -9.06
N LEU A 135 2.81 -4.05 -8.81
CA LEU A 135 1.58 -4.58 -9.41
C LEU A 135 1.57 -4.41 -10.93
N PHE A 136 2.12 -3.30 -11.45
CA PHE A 136 2.27 -3.09 -12.88
C PHE A 136 3.23 -4.13 -13.50
N VAL A 137 4.41 -4.32 -12.90
CA VAL A 137 5.36 -5.34 -13.37
C VAL A 137 4.76 -6.75 -13.28
N TYR A 138 4.07 -7.06 -12.18
CA TYR A 138 3.36 -8.33 -12.01
C TYR A 138 2.27 -8.52 -13.07
N PHE A 139 1.49 -7.47 -13.36
CA PHE A 139 0.46 -7.51 -14.41
C PHE A 139 1.06 -7.76 -15.79
N VAL A 140 2.15 -7.07 -16.15
CA VAL A 140 2.86 -7.28 -17.41
C VAL A 140 3.38 -8.72 -17.50
N PHE A 141 3.97 -9.24 -16.41
CA PHE A 141 4.40 -10.63 -16.33
C PHE A 141 3.23 -11.60 -16.56
N GLU A 142 2.10 -11.42 -15.88
CA GLU A 142 0.92 -12.28 -16.01
C GLU A 142 0.34 -12.22 -17.44
N LEU A 143 0.28 -11.02 -18.02
CA LEU A 143 -0.24 -10.80 -19.38
C LEU A 143 0.62 -11.51 -20.43
N LEU A 144 1.94 -11.39 -20.34
CA LEU A 144 2.90 -11.98 -21.30
C LEU A 144 3.04 -13.51 -21.15
N THR A 145 2.81 -14.04 -19.95
CA THR A 145 2.85 -15.49 -19.70
C THR A 145 1.55 -16.18 -20.06
N THR A 146 0.41 -15.49 -19.91
CA THR A 146 -0.93 -16.04 -20.19
C THR A 146 -1.30 -15.93 -21.67
N TYR A 147 -0.98 -14.81 -22.34
CA TYR A 147 -1.39 -14.54 -23.72
C TYR A 147 -0.17 -14.43 -24.64
N LYS A 148 -0.23 -15.03 -25.83
CA LYS A 148 0.89 -15.02 -26.79
C LYS A 148 0.50 -14.46 -28.15
N GLY A 149 1.41 -13.70 -28.76
CA GLY A 149 1.24 -13.16 -30.12
C GLY A 149 -0.03 -12.32 -30.27
N ARG A 150 -0.93 -12.72 -31.18
CA ARG A 150 -2.19 -12.00 -31.46
C ARG A 150 -3.19 -12.04 -30.31
N GLU A 151 -3.05 -12.95 -29.35
CA GLU A 151 -3.94 -13.04 -28.18
C GLU A 151 -3.78 -11.86 -27.22
N LEU A 152 -2.64 -11.15 -27.25
CA LEU A 152 -2.41 -9.96 -26.45
C LEU A 152 -3.38 -8.82 -26.78
N VAL A 153 -3.92 -8.82 -28.01
CA VAL A 153 -4.91 -7.85 -28.48
C VAL A 153 -6.32 -8.44 -28.50
N ALA A 154 -6.48 -9.68 -28.05
CA ALA A 154 -7.78 -10.34 -28.01
C ALA A 154 -8.60 -9.85 -26.80
N ARG A 155 -9.92 -10.07 -26.89
CA ARG A 155 -10.90 -9.67 -25.86
C ARG A 155 -10.49 -10.07 -24.42
N PRO A 156 -9.96 -11.26 -24.14
CA PRO A 156 -9.56 -11.64 -22.78
C PRO A 156 -8.44 -10.74 -22.21
N ALA A 157 -7.38 -10.47 -22.99
CA ALA A 157 -6.27 -9.61 -22.60
C ALA A 157 -6.73 -8.15 -22.38
N MET A 158 -7.63 -7.65 -23.24
CA MET A 158 -8.25 -6.33 -23.05
C MET A 158 -9.09 -6.25 -21.77
N ILE A 159 -9.85 -7.30 -21.44
CA ILE A 159 -10.61 -7.36 -20.19
C ILE A 159 -9.67 -7.37 -18.98
N ALA A 160 -8.58 -8.17 -19.02
CA ALA A 160 -7.59 -8.19 -17.94
C ALA A 160 -6.96 -6.79 -17.73
N THR A 161 -6.63 -6.11 -18.82
CA THR A 161 -6.11 -4.73 -18.81
C THR A 161 -7.12 -3.76 -18.22
N ALA A 162 -8.39 -3.83 -18.65
CA ALA A 162 -9.46 -2.98 -18.14
C ALA A 162 -9.69 -3.19 -16.63
N LYS A 163 -9.62 -4.43 -16.16
CA LYS A 163 -9.70 -4.75 -14.73
C LYS A 163 -8.54 -4.15 -13.94
N ALA A 164 -7.30 -4.34 -14.39
CA ALA A 164 -6.12 -3.78 -13.73
C ALA A 164 -6.19 -2.25 -13.68
N ALA A 165 -6.56 -1.60 -14.79
CA ALA A 165 -6.78 -0.15 -14.84
C ALA A 165 -7.87 0.29 -13.87
N THR A 166 -9.00 -0.44 -13.78
CA THR A 166 -10.10 -0.13 -12.87
C THR A 166 -9.66 -0.22 -11.40
N ILE A 167 -8.85 -1.21 -11.02
CA ILE A 167 -8.30 -1.32 -9.66
C ILE A 167 -7.49 -0.07 -9.31
N VAL A 168 -6.61 0.36 -10.20
CA VAL A 168 -5.77 1.56 -9.99
C VAL A 168 -6.63 2.81 -9.93
N MET A 169 -7.57 3.00 -10.87
CA MET A 169 -8.47 4.16 -10.88
C MET A 169 -9.30 4.27 -9.60
N LEU A 170 -9.91 3.16 -9.16
CA LEU A 170 -10.67 3.14 -7.90
C LEU A 170 -9.79 3.47 -6.70
N SER A 171 -8.60 2.87 -6.66
CA SER A 171 -7.64 3.12 -5.59
C SER A 171 -7.21 4.58 -5.51
N VAL A 172 -6.86 5.20 -6.65
CA VAL A 172 -6.50 6.61 -6.72
C VAL A 172 -7.68 7.48 -6.33
N ALA A 173 -8.89 7.21 -6.85
CA ALA A 173 -10.09 7.96 -6.50
C ALA A 173 -10.38 7.97 -4.99
N ILE A 174 -10.15 6.85 -4.30
CA ILE A 174 -10.25 6.78 -2.83
C ILE A 174 -9.14 7.60 -2.17
N ALA A 175 -7.90 7.48 -2.65
CA ALA A 175 -6.75 8.20 -2.11
C ALA A 175 -6.86 9.73 -2.31
N MET A 176 -7.64 10.20 -3.28
CA MET A 176 -7.81 11.63 -3.58
C MET A 176 -8.35 12.43 -2.39
N ILE A 177 -9.08 11.81 -1.47
CA ILE A 177 -9.53 12.46 -0.23
C ILE A 177 -8.37 13.03 0.59
N GLN A 178 -7.20 12.38 0.53
CA GLN A 178 -5.97 12.83 1.19
C GLN A 178 -5.00 13.51 0.19
N LEU A 179 -4.91 13.02 -1.04
CA LEU A 179 -3.92 13.54 -2.01
C LEU A 179 -4.22 14.99 -2.42
N LEU A 180 -5.49 15.36 -2.62
CA LEU A 180 -5.86 16.74 -2.97
C LEU A 180 -5.37 17.78 -1.94
N PRO A 181 -5.74 17.68 -0.65
CA PRO A 181 -5.28 18.65 0.33
C PRO A 181 -3.76 18.57 0.53
N THR A 182 -3.14 17.41 0.33
CA THR A 182 -1.67 17.25 0.41
C THR A 182 -0.98 18.03 -0.71
N VAL A 183 -1.50 18.00 -1.95
CA VAL A 183 -0.95 18.74 -3.09
C VAL A 183 -1.09 20.24 -2.89
N GLU A 184 -2.27 20.71 -2.47
CA GLU A 184 -2.50 22.14 -2.16
C GLU A 184 -1.55 22.63 -1.06
N PHE A 185 -1.30 21.80 -0.05
CA PHE A 185 -0.37 22.14 1.02
C PHE A 185 1.09 22.10 0.59
N ALA A 186 1.47 21.22 -0.36
CA ALA A 186 2.85 21.07 -0.82
C ALA A 186 3.45 22.39 -1.32
N ASP A 187 2.66 23.18 -2.05
CA ASP A 187 3.06 24.49 -2.59
C ASP A 187 3.26 25.56 -1.51
N LEU A 188 2.64 25.38 -0.34
CA LEU A 188 2.72 26.28 0.81
C LEU A 188 3.86 25.90 1.78
N THR A 189 4.62 24.85 1.47
CA THR A 189 5.74 24.41 2.33
C THR A 189 7.03 25.18 2.05
N PHE A 190 7.91 25.25 3.05
CA PHE A 190 9.27 25.77 2.86
C PHE A 190 10.05 25.03 1.77
N ARG A 191 9.69 23.77 1.45
CA ARG A 191 10.29 23.01 0.34
C ARG A 191 10.07 23.66 -1.01
N ALA A 192 8.92 24.29 -1.24
CA ALA A 192 8.65 25.01 -2.50
C ALA A 192 9.60 26.20 -2.71
N GLN A 193 10.23 26.70 -1.64
CA GLN A 193 11.18 27.81 -1.67
C GLN A 193 12.66 27.34 -1.71
N ILE A 194 12.93 26.02 -1.65
CA ILE A 194 14.30 25.50 -1.73
C ILE A 194 14.76 25.54 -3.18
N THR A 195 15.72 26.43 -3.45
CA THR A 195 16.41 26.49 -4.73
C THR A 195 17.43 25.36 -4.86
N TYR A 196 17.82 25.04 -6.11
CA TYR A 196 18.89 24.07 -6.36
C TYR A 196 20.17 24.42 -5.59
N GLN A 197 20.57 25.70 -5.60
CA GLN A 197 21.76 26.18 -4.90
C GLN A 197 21.69 25.91 -3.39
N LYS A 198 20.52 26.12 -2.77
CA LYS A 198 20.30 25.81 -1.36
C LYS A 198 20.30 24.31 -1.06
N ALA A 199 19.87 23.48 -2.01
CA ALA A 199 19.96 22.02 -1.90
C ALA A 199 21.40 21.48 -2.04
N THR A 200 22.29 22.26 -2.67
CA THR A 200 23.73 21.94 -2.81
C THR A 200 24.61 22.56 -1.72
N GLU A 201 24.06 23.42 -0.86
CA GLU A 201 24.77 23.93 0.32
C GLU A 201 25.18 22.76 1.23
N GLY A 202 26.46 22.63 1.53
CA GLY A 202 27.01 21.52 2.31
C GLY A 202 27.44 20.30 1.49
N GLN A 203 27.40 20.35 0.15
CA GLN A 203 28.13 19.40 -0.68
C GLN A 203 29.63 19.56 -0.41
N PHE A 204 30.33 18.45 -0.17
CA PHE A 204 31.79 18.47 -0.10
C PHE A 204 32.32 19.02 -1.42
N SER A 205 32.86 20.24 -1.37
CA SER A 205 33.65 20.76 -2.47
C SER A 205 34.94 19.95 -2.48
N TRP A 206 35.16 19.19 -3.55
CA TRP A 206 36.43 18.53 -3.81
C TRP A 206 37.43 19.61 -4.22
N GLN A 207 38.02 20.28 -3.22
CA GLN A 207 39.28 21.02 -3.34
C GLN A 207 40.39 20.15 -2.75
#